data_AF-A0A2U1LSB6-F1
#
_entry.id   AF-A0A2U1LSB6-F1
#
_cell.length_a   1.000
_cell.length_b   1.000
_cell.length_c   1.000
_cell.angle_alpha   90.00
_cell.angle_beta   90.00
_cell.angle_gamma   90.00
#
_symmetry.space_group_name_H-M   'P 1'
#
loop_
_entity.id
_entity.type
_entity.pdbx_description
1 polymer ?
#
loop_
_entity_poly.entity_id
_entity_poly.type
_entity_poly.pdbx_seq_one_letter_code
_entity_poly.pdbx_strand_id
1 'polypeptide(L)'
;MEARISGFGSSIFVPQNQSKFYGDVVRDSYYTDPIYKESGIAKTEIYVYSLGVVMFELLIGMLVYNERSIGDIEPQMMIRLVKKLLLDALV
;
A
#
# COMPACT_ATOMS: atom_id res chain seq x y z
N MET A 1 -13.66 -19.91 -9.95
CA MET A 1 -13.50 -18.45 -10.15
C MET A 1 -12.02 -18.17 -10.30
N GLU A 2 -11.64 -17.29 -11.23
CA GLU A 2 -10.25 -16.94 -11.53
C GLU A 2 -10.05 -15.43 -11.35
N ALA A 3 -9.06 -15.03 -10.56
CA ALA A 3 -8.75 -13.62 -10.32
C ALA A 3 -7.94 -13.05 -11.50
N ARG A 4 -8.27 -11.83 -11.94
CA ARG A 4 -7.58 -11.12 -13.03
C ARG A 4 -7.26 -9.70 -12.60
N ILE A 5 -6.12 -9.17 -13.02
CA ILE A 5 -5.71 -7.79 -12.75
C ILE A 5 -6.35 -6.87 -13.80
N SER A 6 -6.89 -5.73 -13.34
CA SER A 6 -7.50 -4.69 -14.17
C SER A 6 -7.08 -3.29 -13.70
N GLY A 7 -7.54 -2.23 -14.36
CA GLY A 7 -7.25 -0.85 -13.93
C GLY A 7 -5.97 -0.25 -14.54
N PHE A 8 -5.62 -0.64 -15.77
CA PHE A 8 -4.42 -0.17 -16.47
C PHE A 8 -4.50 1.29 -16.98
N GLY A 9 -5.53 2.06 -16.62
CA GLY A 9 -5.72 3.45 -17.08
C GLY A 9 -4.64 4.42 -16.60
N SER A 10 -3.94 4.07 -15.52
CA SER A 10 -2.79 4.82 -14.97
C SER A 10 -1.48 4.05 -15.16
N SER A 11 -1.46 2.99 -15.96
CA SER A 11 -0.23 2.27 -16.27
C SER A 11 0.63 3.07 -17.22
N ILE A 12 1.94 3.03 -16.99
CA ILE A 12 2.91 3.62 -17.90
C ILE A 12 3.76 2.52 -18.52
N PHE A 13 4.18 2.72 -19.76
CA PHE A 13 5.12 1.84 -20.43
C PHE A 13 6.54 2.25 -20.07
N VAL A 14 7.33 1.32 -19.55
CA VAL A 14 8.71 1.56 -19.13
C VAL A 14 9.65 0.75 -20.03
N PRO A 15 10.62 1.39 -20.71
CA PRO A 15 11.63 0.67 -21.49
C PRO A 15 12.42 -0.30 -20.60
N GLN A 16 12.76 -1.49 -21.11
CA GLN A 16 13.47 -2.54 -20.34
C GLN A 16 14.80 -2.08 -19.69
N ASN A 17 15.42 -1.02 -20.22
CA ASN A 17 16.68 -0.46 -19.70
C ASN A 17 16.49 0.65 -18.65
N GLN A 18 15.26 0.97 -18.24
CA GLN A 18 14.98 1.96 -17.20
C GLN A 18 14.28 1.30 -16.01
N SER A 19 14.96 1.32 -14.86
CA SER A 19 14.42 0.82 -13.58
C SER A 19 13.73 1.89 -12.74
N LYS A 20 13.78 3.15 -13.19
CA LYS A 20 13.23 4.31 -12.50
C LYS A 20 12.57 5.23 -13.49
N PHE A 21 11.44 5.79 -13.11
CA PHE A 21 10.77 6.82 -13.89
C PHE A 21 10.12 7.82 -12.93
N TYR A 22 10.04 9.06 -13.40
CA TYR A 22 9.34 10.13 -12.70
C TYR A 22 7.97 10.28 -13.35
N GLY A 23 6.93 9.96 -12.60
CA GLY A 23 5.56 10.07 -13.05
C GLY A 23 4.66 10.28 -11.84
N ASP A 24 3.62 11.08 -12.04
CA ASP A 24 2.57 11.29 -11.05
C ASP A 24 1.65 10.06 -11.10
N VAL A 25 2.02 9.02 -10.37
CA VAL A 25 1.21 7.81 -10.28
C VAL A 25 0.08 8.14 -9.31
N VAL A 26 -1.06 8.59 -9.85
CA VAL A 26 -2.29 8.83 -9.07
C VAL A 26 -2.59 7.57 -8.28
N ARG A 27 -2.45 7.63 -6.96
CA ARG A 27 -2.62 6.48 -6.09
C ARG A 27 -3.32 6.83 -4.80
N ASP A 28 -4.26 5.95 -4.47
CA ASP A 28 -4.91 5.91 -3.18
C ASP A 28 -3.86 5.86 -2.05
N SER A 29 -4.02 6.75 -1.08
CA SER A 29 -2.99 7.10 -0.10
C SER A 29 -2.55 5.92 0.78
N TYR A 30 -3.39 4.89 0.91
CA TYR A 30 -3.17 3.75 1.81
C TYR A 30 -2.41 2.59 1.16
N TYR A 31 -2.43 2.51 -0.17
CA TYR A 31 -1.73 1.47 -0.95
C TYR A 31 -0.40 1.98 -1.51
N THR A 32 -0.08 3.25 -1.25
CA THR A 32 1.12 3.91 -1.76
C THR A 32 2.33 3.58 -0.89
N ASP A 33 3.40 3.12 -1.52
CA ASP A 33 4.70 2.92 -0.87
C ASP A 33 5.16 4.24 -0.20
N PRO A 34 5.41 4.26 1.12
CA PRO A 34 5.86 5.46 1.81
C PRO A 34 7.19 6.01 1.26
N ILE A 35 8.09 5.14 0.79
CA ILE A 35 9.37 5.56 0.19
C ILE A 35 9.13 6.26 -1.14
N TYR A 36 8.19 5.76 -1.95
CA TYR A 36 7.76 6.47 -3.16
C TYR A 36 7.11 7.81 -2.82
N LYS A 37 6.24 7.85 -1.81
CA LYS A 37 5.54 9.07 -1.39
C LYS A 37 6.52 10.18 -0.98
N GLU A 38 7.62 9.82 -0.33
CA GLU A 38 8.66 10.76 0.09
C GLU A 38 9.60 11.14 -1.05
N SER A 39 10.05 10.16 -1.85
CA SER A 39 11.07 10.39 -2.89
C SER A 39 10.52 10.90 -4.23
N GLY A 40 9.25 10.62 -4.54
CA GLY A 40 8.65 10.80 -5.86
C GLY A 40 9.22 9.88 -6.95
N ILE A 41 10.11 8.93 -6.59
CA ILE A 41 10.80 8.06 -7.54
C ILE A 41 10.02 6.76 -7.69
N ALA A 42 9.27 6.64 -8.79
CA ALA A 42 8.56 5.41 -9.07
C ALA A 42 9.53 4.34 -9.61
N LYS A 43 9.44 3.15 -9.02
CA LYS A 43 10.17 1.95 -9.42
C LYS A 43 9.22 0.75 -9.37
N THR A 44 9.59 -0.39 -9.95
CA THR A 44 8.72 -1.58 -9.94
C THR A 44 8.41 -2.09 -8.52
N GLU A 45 9.31 -1.84 -7.56
CA GLU A 45 9.18 -2.25 -6.16
C GLU A 45 7.99 -1.57 -5.45
N ILE A 46 7.53 -0.40 -5.92
CA ILE A 46 6.39 0.31 -5.32
C ILE A 46 5.07 -0.47 -5.48
N TYR A 47 5.03 -1.44 -6.41
CA TYR A 47 3.88 -2.34 -6.58
C TYR A 47 3.92 -3.51 -5.59
N VAL A 48 5.10 -3.86 -5.06
CA VAL A 48 5.25 -4.90 -4.02
C VAL A 48 4.61 -4.43 -2.72
N TYR A 49 4.81 -3.17 -2.32
CA TYR A 49 4.15 -2.60 -1.15
C TYR A 49 2.62 -2.67 -1.28
N SER A 50 2.09 -2.19 -2.40
CA SER A 50 0.64 -2.20 -2.65
C SER A 50 0.06 -3.61 -2.64
N LEU A 51 0.78 -4.58 -3.21
CA LEU A 51 0.40 -6.00 -3.16
C LEU A 51 0.37 -6.53 -1.72
N GLY A 52 1.36 -6.16 -0.90
CA GLY A 52 1.41 -6.52 0.52
C GLY A 52 0.20 -5.99 1.31
N VAL A 53 -0.24 -4.76 1.02
CA VAL A 53 -1.47 -4.19 1.61
C VAL A 53 -2.69 -5.03 1.21
N VAL A 54 -2.85 -5.38 -0.07
CA VAL A 54 -3.97 -6.23 -0.53
C VAL A 54 -3.93 -7.62 0.11
N MET A 55 -2.75 -8.25 0.19
CA MET A 55 -2.59 -9.54 0.87
C MET A 55 -2.98 -9.45 2.35
N PHE A 56 -2.60 -8.36 3.02
CA PHE A 56 -2.99 -8.11 4.40
C PHE A 56 -4.53 -7.99 4.54
N GLU A 57 -5.20 -7.24 3.68
CA GLU A 57 -6.67 -7.14 3.69
C GLU A 57 -7.36 -8.48 3.47
N LEU A 58 -6.84 -9.31 2.56
CA LEU A 58 -7.36 -10.66 2.31
C LEU A 58 -7.23 -11.57 3.54
N LEU A 59 -6.11 -11.48 4.27
CA LEU A 59 -5.87 -12.29 5.47
C LEU A 59 -6.71 -11.82 6.67
N ILE A 60 -6.91 -10.51 6.82
CA ILE A 60 -7.70 -9.94 7.93
C ILE A 60 -9.20 -9.93 7.63
N GLY A 61 -9.59 -9.92 6.35
CA GLY A 61 -10.98 -9.78 5.93
C GLY A 61 -11.54 -8.36 6.15
N MET A 62 -10.66 -7.35 6.21
CA MET A 62 -11.03 -5.96 6.47
C MET A 62 -10.16 -5.02 5.64
N LEU A 63 -10.79 -3.99 5.06
CA LEU A 63 -10.08 -2.96 4.30
C LEU A 63 -9.21 -2.10 5.21
N VAL A 64 -8.06 -1.67 4.72
CA VAL A 64 -7.05 -0.99 5.54
C VAL A 64 -7.45 0.40 6.03
N TYR A 65 -8.43 1.02 5.36
CA TYR A 65 -9.02 2.30 5.73
C TYR A 65 -10.26 2.16 6.62
N ASN A 66 -10.74 0.94 6.89
CA ASN A 66 -11.80 0.75 7.86
C ASN A 66 -11.25 0.95 9.28
N GLU A 67 -12.07 1.55 10.13
CA GLU A 67 -11.73 1.76 11.53
C GLU A 67 -11.96 0.49 12.36
N ARG A 68 -11.09 0.29 13.35
CA ARG A 68 -11.23 -0.78 14.34
C ARG A 68 -10.82 -0.23 15.70
N SER A 69 -11.49 -0.66 16.76
CA SER A 69 -11.00 -0.52 18.12
C SER A 69 -10.28 -1.80 18.56
N ILE A 70 -9.16 -1.66 19.25
CA ILE A 70 -8.44 -2.77 19.90
C ILE A 70 -8.36 -2.42 21.38
N GLY A 71 -9.14 -3.12 22.21
CA GLY A 71 -9.30 -2.77 23.62
C GLY A 71 -9.96 -1.40 23.80
N ASP A 72 -9.43 -0.61 24.73
CA ASP A 72 -9.93 0.75 25.04
C ASP A 72 -9.31 1.85 24.15
N ILE A 73 -8.63 1.47 23.06
CA ILE A 73 -8.05 2.43 22.12
C ILE A 73 -9.18 3.00 21.25
N GLU A 74 -9.20 4.33 21.09
CA GLU A 74 -10.10 5.00 20.14
C GLU A 74 -10.03 4.35 18.76
N PRO A 75 -11.18 4.21 18.05
CA PRO A 75 -11.18 3.64 16.71
C PRO A 75 -10.18 4.36 15.80
N GLN A 76 -9.31 3.59 15.15
CA GLN A 76 -8.42 4.09 14.13
C GLN A 76 -8.46 3.20 12.92
N MET A 77 -8.11 3.77 11.76
CA MET A 77 -7.92 2.99 10.53
C MET A 77 -6.94 1.84 10.77
N MET A 78 -7.27 0.66 10.27
CA MET A 78 -6.49 -0.57 10.46
C MET A 78 -5.00 -0.37 10.12
N ILE A 79 -4.69 0.34 9.03
CA ILE A 79 -3.30 0.60 8.65
C ILE A 79 -2.51 1.39 9.71
N ARG A 80 -3.17 2.28 10.46
CA ARG A 80 -2.54 3.05 11.54
C ARG A 80 -2.31 2.19 12.77
N LEU A 81 -3.27 1.33 13.10
CA LEU A 81 -3.13 0.38 14.21
C LEU A 81 -1.97 -0.59 13.98
N VAL A 82 -1.86 -1.18 12.78
CA VAL A 82 -0.76 -2.08 12.44
C VAL A 82 0.59 -1.38 12.56
N LYS A 83 0.71 -0.15 12.03
CA LYS A 83 1.94 0.64 12.16
C LYS A 83 2.30 0.90 13.60
N LYS A 84 1.33 1.26 14.45
CA LYS A 84 1.54 1.51 15.87
C LYS A 84 2.00 0.25 16.60
N LEU A 85 1.30 -0.88 16.40
CA LEU A 85 1.66 -2.16 17.02
C LEU A 85 3.04 -2.67 16.60
N LEU A 86 3.43 -2.49 15.34
CA LEU A 86 4.76 -2.87 14.86
C LEU A 86 5.86 -1.96 15.42
N LEU A 87 5.61 -0.67 15.58
CA LEU A 87 6.54 0.25 16.24
C LEU A 87 6.71 -0.11 17.72
N ASP A 88 5.61 -0.39 18.42
CA ASP A 88 5.62 -0.77 19.83
C ASP A 88 6.33 -2.11 20.07
N ALA A 89 6.34 -3.02 19.10
CA ALA A 89 7.05 -4.31 19.18
C ALA A 89 8.57 -4.22 18.92
N LEU A 90 9.06 -3.07 18.46
CA LEU A 90 10.48 -2.83 18.14
C LEU A 90 11.21 -1.99 19.22
N VAL A 91 10.54 -1.67 20.33
CA VAL A 91 11.06 -0.93 21.49
C VAL A 91 10.95 -1.79 22.74
#